data_AF-C7IY33-F1
#
_entry.id   AF-C7IY33-F1
#
_cell.length_a   1.000
_cell.length_b   1.000
_cell.length_c   1.000
_cell.angle_alpha   90.00
_cell.angle_beta   90.00
_cell.angle_gamma   90.00
#
_symmetry.space_group_name_H-M   'P 1'
#
loop_
_entity.id
_entity.type
_entity.pdbx_description
1 polymer ?
#
loop_
_entity_poly.entity_id
_entity_poly.type
_entity_poly.pdbx_seq_one_letter_code
_entity_poly.pdbx_strand_id
1 'polypeptide(L)'
;WISCNPCGSPYGSTHPQEYDCADICSRTDDAEVSVSGRESFSRTDDAEASVSGRESPAPVNDGLKEKTHLLELHAYRATLMALYASGSISWEQEAMMTNLRLTLNISTDEHLSELRSLVSSEVHSR
;
A
#
# COMPACT_ATOMS: atom_id res chain seq x y z
N TRP A 1 -40.54 -14.57 -33.22
CA TRP A 1 -39.89 -13.32 -33.67
C TRP A 1 -39.57 -12.54 -32.40
N ILE A 2 -38.34 -12.17 -32.07
CA ILE A 2 -37.31 -11.51 -32.86
C ILE A 2 -35.93 -12.09 -32.52
N SER A 3 -35.16 -12.34 -33.57
CA SER A 3 -33.74 -12.67 -33.54
C SER A 3 -32.97 -11.36 -33.64
N CYS A 4 -32.06 -11.10 -32.70
CA CYS A 4 -31.07 -10.04 -32.85
C CYS A 4 -29.74 -10.71 -33.19
N ASN A 5 -29.37 -10.67 -34.47
CA ASN A 5 -28.00 -10.92 -34.90
C ASN A 5 -27.21 -9.59 -34.97
N PRO A 6 -25.88 -9.64 -34.75
CA PRO A 6 -25.03 -8.47 -34.58
C PRO A 6 -24.46 -7.97 -35.92
N CYS A 7 -24.36 -6.66 -36.06
CA CYS A 7 -23.56 -6.00 -37.08
C CYS A 7 -23.11 -4.70 -36.41
N GLY A 8 -21.86 -4.39 -36.15
CA GLY A 8 -20.59 -4.72 -36.80
C GLY A 8 -19.78 -3.44 -36.59
N SER A 9 -18.61 -3.54 -35.96
CA SER A 9 -17.69 -2.40 -35.84
C SER A 9 -17.19 -2.01 -37.24
N PRO A 10 -16.92 -0.72 -37.48
CA PRO A 10 -15.54 -0.41 -37.84
C PRO A 10 -15.04 0.94 -37.29
N TYR A 11 -13.81 0.88 -36.79
CA TYR A 11 -12.83 1.95 -36.52
C TYR A 11 -13.03 3.36 -37.13
N GLY A 12 -12.71 4.38 -36.31
CA GLY A 12 -12.31 5.74 -36.71
C GLY A 12 -11.99 6.58 -35.47
N SER A 13 -10.77 6.54 -34.93
CA SER A 13 -9.63 7.45 -35.18
C SER A 13 -9.62 8.73 -34.35
N THR A 14 -8.58 8.78 -33.49
CA THR A 14 -7.73 9.94 -33.14
C THR A 14 -8.34 11.13 -32.38
N HIS A 15 -8.10 11.16 -31.06
CA HIS A 15 -7.64 12.37 -30.37
C HIS A 15 -6.90 12.01 -29.06
N PRO A 16 -5.58 12.20 -28.95
CA PRO A 16 -4.89 12.18 -27.67
C PRO A 16 -4.94 13.59 -27.05
N GLN A 17 -5.66 13.75 -25.96
CA GLN A 17 -5.43 14.83 -24.99
C GLN A 17 -4.87 14.16 -23.74
N GLU A 18 -3.54 13.99 -23.74
CA GLU A 18 -2.64 14.81 -22.91
C GLU A 18 -2.97 14.63 -21.43
N TYR A 19 -2.28 13.65 -20.85
CA TYR A 19 -2.07 13.55 -19.42
C TYR A 19 -1.07 14.65 -19.03
N ASP A 20 -1.53 15.71 -18.36
CA ASP A 20 -0.61 16.68 -17.79
C ASP A 20 -0.18 16.19 -16.40
N CYS A 21 0.96 15.50 -16.36
CA CYS A 21 1.63 15.07 -15.15
C CYS A 21 2.85 15.97 -14.86
N ALA A 22 2.61 17.23 -14.49
CA ALA A 22 3.60 18.05 -13.80
C ALA A 22 2.92 19.31 -13.25
N ASP A 23 2.70 19.37 -11.94
CA ASP A 23 2.89 20.66 -11.29
C ASP A 23 3.87 20.51 -10.14
N ILE A 24 4.89 21.33 -10.26
CA ILE A 24 6.17 21.31 -9.60
C ILE A 24 5.98 22.00 -8.25
N CYS A 25 6.46 21.38 -7.17
CA CYS A 25 6.65 22.06 -5.89
C CYS A 25 7.54 23.29 -6.10
N SER A 26 6.95 24.48 -6.11
CA SER A 26 7.67 25.74 -6.13
C SER A 26 7.70 26.36 -4.73
N ARG A 27 8.90 26.38 -4.15
CA ARG A 27 9.41 27.35 -3.15
C ARG A 27 9.04 28.79 -3.55
N THR A 28 8.98 29.82 -2.72
CA THR A 28 9.38 30.23 -1.35
C THR A 28 8.53 31.49 -1.08
N ASP A 29 8.41 31.99 0.17
CA ASP A 29 8.57 33.43 0.42
C ASP A 29 8.82 33.72 1.91
N ASP A 30 9.80 34.60 2.10
CA ASP A 30 10.41 35.12 3.31
C ASP A 30 9.45 35.92 4.22
N ALA A 31 9.66 35.83 5.54
CA ALA A 31 9.27 36.88 6.48
C ALA A 31 10.12 36.83 7.76
N GLU A 32 10.97 37.84 7.86
CA GLU A 32 11.31 38.63 9.05
C GLU A 32 12.13 38.03 10.21
N VAL A 33 13.29 38.67 10.36
CA VAL A 33 14.32 38.51 11.37
C VAL A 33 13.82 38.86 12.78
N SER A 34 14.29 38.11 13.78
CA SER A 34 14.43 38.62 15.15
C SER A 34 15.71 38.05 15.74
N VAL A 35 16.79 38.83 15.61
CA VAL A 35 18.04 38.62 16.33
C VAL A 35 17.79 38.97 17.79
N SER A 36 17.77 37.95 18.66
CA SER A 36 18.09 38.15 20.08
C SER A 36 19.42 37.47 20.33
N GLY A 37 20.47 38.30 20.33
CA GLY A 37 21.81 37.86 20.66
C GLY A 37 21.90 37.34 22.09
N ARG A 38 22.59 36.21 22.24
CA ARG A 38 23.59 36.07 23.30
C ARG A 38 24.62 35.07 22.82
N GLU A 39 25.82 35.58 22.66
CA GLU A 39 27.02 34.84 22.38
C GLU A 39 27.24 33.84 23.53
N SER A 40 27.27 32.55 23.21
CA SER A 40 27.80 31.53 24.10
C SER A 40 28.91 30.82 23.34
N PHE A 41 30.12 31.34 23.52
CA PHE A 41 31.35 30.70 23.09
C PHE A 41 31.53 29.45 23.96
N SER A 42 31.17 28.29 23.42
CA SER A 42 31.59 27.01 23.97
C SER A 42 32.65 26.45 23.04
N ARG A 43 33.92 26.70 23.40
CA ARG A 43 35.06 25.92 22.91
C ARG A 43 34.72 24.45 23.13
N THR A 44 34.74 23.68 22.05
CA THR A 44 34.74 22.22 22.15
C THR A 44 36.10 21.79 21.63
N ASP A 45 36.96 21.44 22.59
CA ASP A 45 38.28 20.91 22.32
C ASP A 45 38.16 19.55 21.62
N ASP A 46 39.05 19.35 20.64
CA ASP A 46 39.30 18.12 19.91
C ASP A 46 39.36 16.91 20.86
N ALA A 47 38.38 16.03 20.74
CA ALA A 47 38.44 14.68 21.29
C ALA A 47 38.11 13.70 20.17
N GLU A 48 39.18 13.17 19.57
CA GLU A 48 39.28 11.98 18.71
C GLU A 48 37.99 11.16 18.65
N ALA A 49 37.21 11.37 17.59
CA ALA A 49 36.12 10.48 17.23
C ALA A 49 36.71 9.13 16.81
N SER A 50 36.94 8.26 17.78
CA SER A 50 37.08 6.83 17.53
C SER A 50 35.76 6.34 16.93
N VAL A 51 35.71 6.31 15.59
CA VAL A 51 34.77 5.48 14.85
C VAL A 51 35.17 4.04 15.14
N SER A 52 34.79 3.56 16.32
CA SER A 52 34.71 2.13 16.57
C SER A 52 33.60 1.64 15.65
N GLY A 53 34.05 1.10 14.51
CA GLY A 53 33.22 0.46 13.51
C GLY A 53 32.27 -0.52 14.17
N ARG A 54 31.05 -0.04 14.39
CA ARG A 54 29.86 -0.86 14.49
C ARG A 54 28.98 -0.44 13.35
N GLU A 55 29.46 -0.69 12.14
CA GLU A 55 28.58 -0.99 11.03
C GLU A 55 27.92 -2.33 11.33
N SER A 56 26.95 -2.31 12.23
CA SER A 56 25.91 -3.33 12.21
C SER A 56 25.18 -3.13 10.88
N PRO A 57 25.11 -4.13 9.98
CA PRO A 57 24.26 -4.01 8.82
C PRO A 57 22.83 -3.86 9.34
N ALA A 58 22.29 -2.65 9.30
CA ALA A 58 20.87 -2.46 9.53
C ALA A 58 20.17 -3.29 8.44
N PRO A 59 19.21 -4.17 8.79
CA PRO A 59 18.53 -4.98 7.80
C PRO A 59 17.57 -4.09 7.01
N VAL A 60 18.12 -3.40 6.00
CA VAL A 60 17.37 -2.61 5.01
C VAL A 60 16.32 -3.44 4.28
N ASN A 61 16.40 -4.77 4.36
CA ASN A 61 15.42 -5.73 3.82
C ASN A 61 14.12 -5.79 4.62
N ASP A 62 14.19 -5.72 5.96
CA ASP A 62 13.05 -6.10 6.82
C ASP A 62 11.88 -5.14 6.63
N GLY A 63 12.16 -3.84 6.50
CA GLY A 63 11.12 -2.83 6.28
C GLY A 63 10.48 -2.88 4.89
N LEU A 64 11.14 -3.46 3.87
CA LEU A 64 10.54 -3.67 2.55
C LEU A 64 9.67 -4.93 2.53
N LYS A 65 10.13 -5.99 3.20
CA LYS A 65 9.36 -7.22 3.37
C LYS A 65 8.06 -6.97 4.13
N GLU A 66 8.10 -6.20 5.21
CA GLU A 66 6.91 -5.84 5.99
C GLU A 66 5.91 -5.01 5.18
N LYS A 67 6.39 -4.01 4.41
CA LYS A 67 5.52 -3.23 3.51
C LYS A 67 4.88 -4.07 2.42
N THR A 68 5.64 -5.01 1.86
CA THR A 68 5.13 -5.93 0.84
C THR A 68 4.05 -6.83 1.43
N HIS A 69 4.32 -7.40 2.61
CA HIS A 69 3.37 -8.24 3.33
C HIS A 69 2.08 -7.50 3.69
N LEU A 70 2.17 -6.22 4.06
CA LEU A 70 1.01 -5.38 4.32
C LEU A 70 0.14 -5.19 3.05
N LEU A 71 0.77 -4.99 1.90
CA LEU A 71 0.06 -4.86 0.62
C LEU A 71 -0.60 -6.18 0.21
N GLU A 72 0.10 -7.30 0.39
CA GLU A 72 -0.41 -8.65 0.17
C GLU A 72 -1.64 -8.92 1.05
N LEU A 73 -1.55 -8.62 2.34
CA LEU A 73 -2.65 -8.79 3.29
C LEU A 73 -3.86 -7.90 2.93
N HIS A 74 -3.61 -6.65 2.53
CA HIS A 74 -4.68 -5.76 2.10
C HIS A 74 -5.40 -6.27 0.83
N ALA A 75 -4.65 -6.73 -0.17
CA ALA A 75 -5.22 -7.31 -1.38
C ALA A 75 -6.03 -8.59 -1.08
N TYR A 76 -5.52 -9.42 -0.17
CA TYR A 76 -6.19 -10.62 0.30
C TYR A 76 -7.54 -10.30 0.96
N ARG A 77 -7.54 -9.35 1.91
CA ARG A 77 -8.75 -8.89 2.62
C ARG A 77 -9.78 -8.29 1.66
N ALA A 78 -9.35 -7.45 0.72
CA ALA A 78 -10.23 -6.85 -0.28
C ALA A 78 -10.94 -7.92 -1.12
N THR A 79 -10.20 -8.95 -1.55
CA THR A 79 -10.75 -10.06 -2.33
C THR A 79 -11.72 -10.89 -1.49
N LEU A 80 -11.37 -11.20 -0.24
CA LEU A 80 -12.27 -11.88 0.68
C LEU A 80 -13.60 -11.12 0.82
N MET A 81 -13.56 -9.82 1.10
CA MET A 81 -14.77 -9.01 1.22
C MET A 81 -15.64 -9.07 -0.04
N ALA A 82 -15.03 -9.00 -1.24
CA ALA A 82 -15.77 -9.10 -2.49
C ALA A 82 -16.42 -10.49 -2.69
N LEU A 83 -15.74 -11.56 -2.31
CA LEU A 83 -16.28 -12.92 -2.35
C LEU A 83 -17.47 -13.07 -1.38
N TYR A 84 -17.33 -12.59 -0.14
CA TYR A 84 -18.42 -12.63 0.85
C TYR A 84 -19.62 -11.76 0.44
N ALA A 85 -19.37 -10.59 -0.16
CA ALA A 85 -20.43 -9.73 -0.69
C ALA A 85 -21.19 -10.38 -1.87
N SER A 86 -20.58 -11.38 -2.52
CA SER A 86 -21.22 -12.15 -3.59
C SER A 86 -22.20 -13.22 -3.05
N GLY A 87 -22.29 -13.40 -1.74
CA GLY A 87 -23.21 -14.32 -1.07
C GLY A 87 -22.52 -15.57 -0.52
N SER A 88 -23.20 -16.72 -0.59
CA SER A 88 -22.65 -17.98 -0.07
C SER A 88 -21.40 -18.41 -0.84
N ILE A 89 -20.33 -18.69 -0.11
CA ILE A 89 -19.08 -19.20 -0.69
C ILE A 89 -19.32 -20.57 -1.34
N SER A 90 -19.01 -20.68 -2.63
CA SER A 90 -18.99 -21.96 -3.34
C SER A 90 -17.67 -22.70 -3.09
N TRP A 91 -17.66 -24.01 -3.34
CA TRP A 91 -16.45 -24.83 -3.26
C TRP A 91 -15.33 -24.33 -4.18
N GLU A 92 -15.68 -23.82 -5.37
CA GLU A 92 -14.72 -23.24 -6.30
C GLU A 92 -14.10 -21.95 -5.76
N GLN A 93 -14.89 -21.12 -5.05
CA GLN A 93 -14.39 -19.91 -4.40
C GLN A 93 -13.47 -20.24 -3.22
N GLU A 94 -13.77 -21.29 -2.45
CA GLU A 94 -12.90 -21.76 -1.37
C GLU A 94 -11.56 -22.29 -1.90
N ALA A 95 -11.58 -23.01 -3.03
CA ALA A 95 -10.36 -23.42 -3.73
C ALA A 95 -9.55 -22.21 -4.23
N MET A 96 -10.22 -21.19 -4.78
CA MET A 96 -9.58 -19.95 -5.19
C MET A 96 -8.93 -19.21 -4.02
N MET A 97 -9.59 -19.13 -2.86
CA MET A 97 -9.05 -18.52 -1.65
C MET A 97 -7.76 -19.21 -1.18
N THR A 98 -7.71 -20.54 -1.29
CA THR A 98 -6.50 -21.30 -0.97
C THR A 98 -5.34 -20.94 -1.90
N ASN A 99 -5.59 -20.83 -3.21
CA ASN A 99 -4.58 -20.42 -4.18
C ASN A 99 -4.12 -18.98 -3.94
N LEU A 100 -5.05 -18.08 -3.64
CA LEU A 100 -4.77 -16.68 -3.36
C LEU A 100 -3.91 -16.52 -2.10
N ARG A 101 -4.21 -17.30 -1.05
CA ARG A 101 -3.42 -17.33 0.19
C ARG A 101 -1.95 -17.65 -0.08
N LEU A 102 -1.69 -18.64 -0.93
CA LEU A 102 -0.32 -19.01 -1.31
C LEU A 102 0.33 -17.95 -2.21
N THR A 103 -0.42 -17.37 -3.13
CA THR A 103 0.08 -16.35 -4.09
C THR A 103 0.46 -15.05 -3.37
N LEU A 104 -0.29 -14.67 -2.35
CA LEU A 104 -0.08 -13.45 -1.54
C LEU A 104 0.66 -13.74 -0.23
N ASN A 105 1.33 -14.90 -0.11
CA ASN A 105 2.17 -15.23 1.04
C ASN A 105 1.48 -15.08 2.42
N ILE A 106 0.18 -15.37 2.48
CA ILE A 106 -0.66 -15.25 3.68
C ILE A 106 -0.57 -16.54 4.51
N SER A 107 -0.28 -16.41 5.80
CA SER A 107 -0.24 -17.57 6.71
C SER A 107 -1.64 -18.10 7.06
N THR A 108 -1.72 -19.32 7.61
CA THR A 108 -2.99 -19.90 8.06
C THR A 108 -3.61 -19.07 9.19
N ASP A 109 -2.81 -18.57 10.12
CA ASP A 109 -3.29 -17.77 11.25
C ASP A 109 -3.88 -16.44 10.80
N GLU A 110 -3.23 -15.78 9.83
CA GLU A 110 -3.72 -14.54 9.23
C GLU A 110 -5.02 -14.76 8.46
N HIS A 111 -5.08 -15.82 7.65
CA HIS A 111 -6.31 -16.23 6.98
C HIS A 111 -7.48 -16.39 7.96
N LEU A 112 -7.27 -17.11 9.07
CA LEU A 112 -8.29 -17.31 10.10
C LEU A 112 -8.65 -16.01 10.83
N SER A 113 -7.67 -15.12 11.03
CA SER A 113 -7.88 -13.81 11.65
C SER A 113 -8.79 -12.93 10.80
N GLU A 114 -8.53 -12.84 9.50
CA GLU A 114 -9.36 -12.09 8.55
C GLU A 114 -10.79 -12.64 8.52
N LEU A 115 -10.97 -13.96 8.46
CA LEU A 115 -12.30 -14.57 8.49
C LEU A 115 -13.08 -14.21 9.76
N ARG A 116 -12.45 -14.26 10.94
CA ARG A 116 -13.10 -13.86 12.20
C ARG A 116 -13.46 -12.38 12.22
N SER A 117 -12.60 -11.52 11.66
CA SER A 117 -12.87 -10.08 11.55
C SER A 117 -14.10 -9.82 10.68
N LEU A 118 -14.20 -10.50 9.54
CA LEU A 118 -15.33 -10.36 8.60
C LEU A 118 -16.65 -10.79 9.24
N VAL A 119 -16.68 -11.97 9.86
CA VAL A 119 -17.88 -12.48 10.53
C VAL A 119 -18.28 -11.56 11.70
N SER A 120 -17.30 -11.08 12.46
CA SER A 120 -17.58 -10.12 13.55
C SER A 120 -18.15 -8.82 12.99
N SER A 121 -17.59 -8.26 11.91
CA SER A 121 -18.09 -7.04 11.28
C SER A 121 -19.51 -7.19 10.74
N GLU A 122 -19.83 -8.34 10.14
CA GLU A 122 -21.17 -8.61 9.60
C GLU A 122 -22.23 -8.73 10.70
N VAL A 123 -21.87 -9.29 11.85
CA VAL A 123 -22.77 -9.43 13.01
C VAL A 123 -23.12 -8.08 13.64
N HIS A 124 -22.26 -7.06 13.55
CA HIS A 124 -22.51 -5.73 14.12
C HIS A 124 -23.26 -4.78 13.18
N SER A 125 -23.41 -5.12 11.90
CA SER A 125 -24.05 -4.26 10.89
C SER A 125 -25.51 -4.66 10.61
N ARG A 126 -26.10 -5.54 11.43
CA ARG A 126 -27.39 -6.18 11.16
C ARG A 126 -28.45 -5.85 12.20
#